data_AF-A0A3D3XVX1-F1
#
_entry.id   AF-A0A3D3XVX1-F1
#
_cell.length_a   1.000
_cell.length_b   1.000
_cell.length_c   1.000
_cell.angle_alpha   90.00
_cell.angle_beta   90.00
_cell.angle_gamma   90.00
#
_symmetry.space_group_name_H-M   'P 1'
#
loop_
_entity.id
_entity.type
_entity.pdbx_description
1 polymer ?
#
loop_
_entity_poly.entity_id
_entity_poly.type
_entity_poly.pdbx_seq_one_letter_code
_entity_poly.pdbx_strand_id
1 'polypeptide(L)' 'MSILLVIGTGLIGGSFALAAKKAQLVETVIGFDVDENALIEAKKLGVIDKWREVTQQPDLVCVAVPTQE' A
#
# COMPACT_ATOMS: atom_id res chain seq x y z
N MET A 1 0.79 16.62 0.44
CA MET A 1 0.20 15.32 0.72
C MET A 1 0.91 14.27 -0.11
N SER A 2 1.91 13.60 0.47
CA SER A 2 2.69 12.54 -0.19
C SER A 2 1.93 11.22 -0.22
N ILE A 3 1.73 10.64 -1.39
CA ILE A 3 0.93 9.42 -1.62
C ILE A 3 1.83 8.26 -2.07
N LEU A 4 1.76 7.15 -1.34
CA LEU A 4 2.31 5.86 -1.74
C LEU A 4 1.20 4.93 -2.24
N LEU A 5 1.34 4.42 -3.45
CA LEU A 5 0.57 3.29 -3.95
C LEU A 5 1.35 1.99 -3.70
N VAL A 6 0.75 1.04 -2.98
CA VAL A 6 1.31 -0.30 -2.77
C VAL A 6 0.52 -1.32 -3.57
N ILE A 7 1.19 -1.98 -4.51
CA ILE A 7 0.66 -3.07 -5.32
C ILE A 7 1.16 -4.39 -4.71
N GLY A 8 0.27 -5.14 -4.07
CA GLY A 8 0.59 -6.30 -3.24
C GLY A 8 0.73 -5.92 -1.77
N THR A 9 -0.29 -6.21 -0.96
CA THR A 9 -0.40 -5.83 0.46
C THR A 9 0.03 -6.92 1.44
N GLY A 10 0.67 -7.97 0.95
CA GLY A 10 1.25 -9.05 1.75
C GLY A 10 2.48 -8.62 2.57
N LEU A 11 3.30 -9.60 2.99
CA LEU A 11 4.40 -9.39 3.93
C LEU A 11 5.34 -8.22 3.56
N ILE A 12 5.79 -8.16 2.29
CA ILE A 12 6.75 -7.15 1.82
C ILE A 12 6.10 -5.78 1.68
N GLY A 13 5.03 -5.67 0.87
CA GLY A 13 4.36 -4.39 0.65
C GLY A 13 3.78 -3.80 1.93
N GLY A 14 3.25 -4.65 2.81
CA GLY A 14 2.72 -4.22 4.09
C GLY A 14 3.80 -3.69 5.04
N SER A 15 4.92 -4.41 5.16
CA SER A 15 6.06 -3.95 5.98
C SER A 15 6.65 -2.64 5.46
N PHE A 16 6.77 -2.50 4.12
CA PHE A 16 7.26 -1.29 3.49
C PHE A 16 6.33 -0.10 3.76
N ALA A 17 5.01 -0.26 3.60
CA ALA A 17 4.03 0.77 3.89
C ALA A 17 4.10 1.26 5.35
N LEU A 18 4.16 0.33 6.30
CA LEU A 18 4.26 0.65 7.73
C LEU A 18 5.56 1.38 8.05
N ALA A 19 6.69 0.96 7.46
CA ALA A 19 7.97 1.63 7.62
C ALA A 19 7.95 3.05 7.01
N ALA A 20 7.37 3.21 5.82
CA ALA A 20 7.24 4.51 5.16
C ALA A 20 6.39 5.49 5.98
N LYS A 21 5.27 5.02 6.55
CA LYS A 21 4.44 5.79 7.50
C LYS A 21 5.23 6.14 8.76
N LYS A 22 5.92 5.17 9.38
CA LYS A 22 6.72 5.39 10.59
C LYS A 22 7.84 6.40 10.38
N ALA A 23 8.46 6.40 9.19
CA ALA A 23 9.49 7.34 8.78
C ALA A 23 8.94 8.70 8.32
N GLN A 24 7.60 8.89 8.35
CA GLN A 24 6.92 10.12 7.91
C GLN A 24 7.25 10.50 6.45
N LEU A 25 7.55 9.52 5.60
CA LEU A 25 7.85 9.74 4.18
C LEU A 25 6.59 9.97 3.35
N VAL A 26 5.46 9.43 3.81
CA VAL A 26 4.18 9.42 3.11
C VAL A 26 3.06 9.75 4.10
N GLU A 27 2.09 10.53 3.64
CA GLU A 27 0.91 10.92 4.42
C GLU A 27 -0.26 9.96 4.17
N THR A 28 -0.28 9.30 3.02
CA THR A 28 -1.36 8.39 2.63
C THR A 28 -0.81 7.19 1.89
N VAL A 29 -1.26 6.01 2.28
CA VAL A 29 -0.99 4.75 1.61
C VAL A 29 -2.28 4.23 0.97
N ILE A 30 -2.24 4.02 -0.34
CA ILE A 30 -3.32 3.41 -1.11
C ILE A 30 -2.93 1.96 -1.40
N GLY A 31 -3.78 1.01 -1.00
CA GLY A 31 -3.60 -0.42 -1.27
C GLY A 31 -4.22 -0.86 -2.58
N PHE A 32 -3.48 -1.67 -3.33
CA PHE A 32 -3.96 -2.41 -4.49
C PHE A 32 -3.56 -3.88 -4.35
N ASP A 33 -4.54 -4.76 -4.39
CA ASP A 33 -4.35 -6.21 -4.29
C ASP A 33 -5.48 -6.91 -5.05
N VAL A 34 -5.21 -8.13 -5.52
CA VAL A 34 -6.22 -8.97 -6.17
C VAL A 34 -7.13 -9.65 -5.14
N ASP A 35 -6.63 -9.86 -3.92
CA ASP A 35 -7.41 -10.41 -2.81
C ASP A 35 -8.04 -9.28 -1.99
N GLU A 36 -9.36 -9.19 -2.03
CA GLU A 36 -10.12 -8.21 -1.26
C GLU A 36 -10.01 -8.45 0.26
N ASN A 37 -9.84 -9.70 0.71
CA ASN A 37 -9.64 -9.99 2.13
C ASN A 37 -8.32 -9.43 2.62
N ALA A 38 -7.26 -9.53 1.81
CA ALA A 38 -5.96 -8.93 2.10
C ALA A 38 -6.06 -7.40 2.24
N LEU A 39 -6.83 -6.73 1.39
CA LEU A 39 -7.08 -5.28 1.50
C LEU A 39 -7.83 -4.91 2.78
N ILE A 40 -8.85 -5.68 3.14
CA ILE A 40 -9.62 -5.47 4.38
C ILE A 40 -8.72 -5.65 5.61
N GLU A 41 -7.89 -6.69 5.62
CA GLU A 41 -6.95 -6.95 6.71
C GLU A 41 -5.86 -5.87 6.78
N ALA A 42 -5.26 -5.49 5.65
CA ALA A 42 -4.29 -4.41 5.56
C ALA A 42 -4.87 -3.08 6.08
N LYS A 43 -6.14 -2.79 5.79
CA LYS A 43 -6.82 -1.61 6.38
C LYS A 43 -6.95 -1.72 7.88
N LYS A 44 -7.41 -2.87 8.40
CA LYS A 44 -7.58 -3.12 9.84
C LYS A 44 -6.26 -2.99 10.60
N LEU A 45 -5.16 -3.44 10.00
CA LEU A 45 -3.81 -3.37 10.56
C LEU A 45 -3.15 -1.99 10.39
N GLY A 46 -3.82 -1.03 9.73
CA GLY A 46 -3.31 0.32 9.50
C GLY A 46 -2.21 0.40 8.43
N VAL A 47 -1.96 -0.69 7.69
CA VAL A 47 -1.01 -0.73 6.57
C VAL A 47 -1.43 0.27 5.49
N ILE A 48 -2.71 0.26 5.12
CA ILE A 48 -3.28 1.14 4.09
C ILE A 48 -4.33 2.07 4.66
N ASP A 49 -4.49 3.25 4.05
CA ASP A 49 -5.50 4.23 4.41
C ASP A 49 -6.77 4.10 3.57
N LYS A 50 -6.65 3.59 2.34
CA LYS A 50 -7.78 3.35 1.42
C LYS A 50 -7.38 2.34 0.36
N TRP A 51 -8.37 1.70 -0.25
CA TRP A 51 -8.20 0.86 -1.44
C TRP A 51 -9.20 1.31 -2.52
N ARG A 52 -8.93 0.97 -3.79
CA ARG A 52 -9.77 1.22 -4.99
C ARG A 52 -9.79 2.65 -5.56
N GLU A 53 -9.58 3.71 -4.77
CA GLU A 53 -9.58 5.08 -5.28
C GLU A 53 -8.18 5.71 -5.33
N VAL A 54 -7.57 5.68 -6.52
CA VAL A 54 -6.41 6.53 -6.86
C VAL A 54 -6.94 7.77 -7.57
N THR A 55 -7.42 8.75 -6.80
CA THR A 55 -7.97 10.01 -7.34
C THR A 55 -6.88 11.01 -7.71
N GLN A 56 -5.65 10.77 -7.28
CA GLN A 56 -4.47 11.62 -7.51
C GLN A 56 -3.29 10.73 -7.87
N GLN A 57 -2.38 11.25 -8.70
CA GLN A 57 -1.17 10.54 -9.09
C GLN A 57 -0.29 10.30 -7.85
N PRO A 58 0.14 9.06 -7.57
CA PRO A 58 1.01 8.78 -6.44
C PRO A 58 2.42 9.31 -6.68
N ASP A 59 3.06 9.83 -5.64
CA ASP A 59 4.46 10.25 -5.66
C ASP A 59 5.42 9.05 -5.65
N LEU A 60 4.96 7.93 -5.09
CA LEU A 60 5.71 6.67 -5.03
C LEU A 60 4.81 5.48 -5.32
N VAL A 61 5.36 4.51 -6.06
CA VAL A 61 4.72 3.21 -6.30
C VAL A 61 5.65 2.10 -5.80
N CYS A 62 5.15 1.25 -4.91
CA CYS A 62 5.82 0.03 -4.46
C CYS A 62 5.13 -1.18 -5.10
N VAL A 63 5.85 -1.91 -5.95
CA VAL A 63 5.37 -3.15 -6.56
C VAL A 63 5.95 -4.33 -5.78
N ALA A 64 5.10 -5.00 -5.02
CA ALA A 64 5.43 -6.07 -4.08
C ALA A 64 4.59 -7.34 -4.35
N VAL A 65 4.31 -7.61 -5.62
CA VAL A 65 3.70 -8.86 -6.09
C VAL A 65 4.77 -9.85 -6.54
N PRO A 66 4.48 -11.16 -6.60
CA PRO A 66 5.38 -12.14 -7.21
C PRO A 66 5.78 -11.73 -8.63
N THR A 67 7.04 -11.94 -8.98
CA THR A 67 7.53 -11.75 -10.35
C THR A 67 7.16 -12.96 -11.20
N GLN A 68 6.92 -12.73 -12.50
CA GLN A 68 6.88 -13.82 -13.47
C GLN A 68 8.32 -14.16 -13.87
N GLU A 69 8.59 -15.44 -14.17
CA GLU A 69 9.84 -15.87 -14.80
C GLU A 69 9.92 -15.41 -16.27
#